data_AF-A0A523SLE6-F1
#
_entry.id   AF-A0A523SLE6-F1
#
_cell.length_a   1.000
_cell.length_b   1.000
_cell.length_c   1.000
_cell.angle_alpha   90.00
_cell.angle_beta   90.00
_cell.angle_gamma   90.00
#
_symmetry.space_group_name_H-M   'P 1'
#
loop_
_entity.id
_entity.type
_entity.pdbx_description
1 polymer ?
#
loop_
_entity_poly.entity_id
_entity_poly.type
_entity_poly.pdbx_seq_one_letter_code
_entity_poly.pdbx_strand_id
1 'polypeptide(L)'
;MVKLNKTRFPSVLSLLGGRVNLFWVLAFAPLLVILYYHFFGVIIPFYGFLLLFLKSQKLLGVKEANFVQKILGLVLVVGSFFVYYGVVSVYPGVAFYTAANYVVYLFGLFLIFFEFSVLKEAFAPLFLIVAATSSSFISVWLKPFLSPFANDFAHIIMNILRAVGIDANTYFIGNTPILTISSLSGEMVSGAFVYECIGVYSALVFSIILVVILFEDPSDLKVKVAYSIVGVFGTFALNILRVTVIFLTDYFYGAEVGGFIHYVIGYILFTIWLVFFLYAYSKRKTVQAKITSFWQRIRKRKM
;
A
#
# COMPACT_ATOMS: atom_id res chain seq x y z
N MET A 1 33.50 4.34 -36.56
CA MET A 1 33.33 5.61 -35.80
C MET A 1 31.86 6.03 -35.86
N VAL A 2 31.11 5.86 -34.77
CA VAL A 2 29.73 6.36 -34.66
C VAL A 2 29.82 7.82 -34.23
N LYS A 3 29.40 8.77 -35.07
CA LYS A 3 29.29 10.19 -34.70
C LYS A 3 28.23 10.33 -33.60
N LEU A 4 28.68 10.46 -32.35
CA LEU A 4 27.84 10.86 -31.23
C LEU A 4 27.29 12.26 -31.54
N ASN A 5 26.01 12.30 -31.89
CA ASN A 5 25.31 13.54 -32.16
C ASN A 5 25.24 14.32 -30.83
N LYS A 6 25.79 15.53 -30.82
CA LYS A 6 25.82 16.41 -29.64
C LYS A 6 24.37 16.73 -29.27
N THR A 7 23.81 16.00 -28.31
CA THR A 7 22.46 16.25 -27.79
C THR A 7 22.46 17.62 -27.13
N ARG A 8 21.98 18.65 -27.85
CA ARG A 8 21.64 19.94 -27.25
C ARG A 8 20.61 19.67 -26.17
N PHE A 9 20.93 20.01 -24.93
CA PHE A 9 19.93 20.05 -23.87
C PHE A 9 18.82 21.01 -24.29
N PRO A 10 17.55 20.55 -24.37
CA PRO A 10 16.43 21.44 -24.66
C PRO A 10 16.40 22.55 -23.60
N SER A 11 16.14 23.78 -24.02
CA SER A 11 15.99 24.90 -23.08
C SER A 11 14.81 24.63 -22.15
N VAL A 12 14.88 25.09 -20.89
CA VAL A 12 13.79 24.92 -19.91
C VAL A 12 12.44 25.43 -20.45
N LEU A 13 12.45 26.49 -21.26
CA LEU A 13 11.26 26.98 -21.96
C LEU A 13 10.72 26.01 -23.04
N SER A 14 11.58 25.32 -23.79
CA SER A 14 11.13 24.30 -24.74
C SER A 14 10.55 23.05 -24.06
N LEU A 15 11.02 22.77 -22.83
CA LEU A 15 10.41 21.77 -21.95
C LEU A 15 9.04 22.24 -21.43
N LEU A 16 8.79 23.53 -21.22
CA LEU A 16 7.48 24.02 -20.75
C LEU A 16 6.42 24.17 -21.86
N GLY A 17 6.81 24.19 -23.14
CA GLY A 17 5.89 24.46 -24.24
C GLY A 17 4.90 23.33 -24.56
N GLY A 18 5.16 22.09 -24.10
CA GLY A 18 4.31 20.95 -24.37
C GLY A 18 3.17 20.82 -23.35
N ARG A 19 1.94 20.61 -23.83
CA ARG A 19 0.74 20.29 -23.01
C ARG A 19 1.03 19.25 -21.92
N VAL A 20 1.70 18.16 -22.29
CA VAL A 20 2.08 17.07 -21.39
C VAL A 20 3.05 17.54 -20.32
N ASN A 21 4.00 18.40 -20.66
CA ASN A 21 4.97 18.93 -19.70
C ASN A 21 4.31 19.88 -18.70
N LEU A 22 3.37 20.72 -19.16
CA LEU A 22 2.57 21.55 -18.26
C LEU A 22 1.74 20.68 -17.29
N PHE A 23 1.12 19.61 -17.77
CA PHE A 23 0.45 18.63 -16.90
C PHE A 23 1.40 18.08 -15.83
N TRP A 24 2.61 17.66 -16.21
CA TRP A 24 3.61 17.11 -15.27
C TRP A 24 4.03 18.11 -14.21
N VAL A 25 4.32 19.35 -14.62
CA VAL A 25 4.70 20.42 -13.68
C VAL A 25 3.59 20.68 -12.67
N LEU A 26 2.34 20.81 -13.15
CA LEU A 26 1.19 21.04 -12.28
C LEU A 26 0.91 19.83 -11.38
N ALA A 27 0.98 18.61 -11.89
CA ALA A 27 0.73 17.41 -11.12
C ALA A 27 1.79 17.19 -10.01
N PHE A 28 3.05 17.54 -10.28
CA PHE A 28 4.16 17.35 -9.34
C PHE A 28 4.31 18.48 -8.33
N ALA A 29 3.89 19.72 -8.64
CA ALA A 29 4.07 20.86 -7.77
C ALA A 29 3.52 20.66 -6.34
N PRO A 30 2.29 20.14 -6.13
CA PRO A 30 1.80 19.90 -4.78
C PRO A 30 2.55 18.78 -4.05
N LEU A 31 3.13 17.82 -4.78
CA LEU A 31 3.94 16.75 -4.20
C LEU A 31 5.17 17.30 -3.48
N LEU A 32 5.78 18.37 -3.99
CA LEU A 32 6.92 19.04 -3.35
C LEU A 32 6.52 19.66 -2.00
N VAL A 33 5.32 20.23 -1.91
CA VAL A 33 4.78 20.76 -0.65
C VAL A 33 4.52 19.62 0.33
N ILE A 34 3.92 18.51 -0.13
CA ILE A 34 3.70 17.32 0.71
C ILE A 34 5.04 16.74 1.17
N LEU A 35 6.07 16.70 0.32
CA LEU A 35 7.39 16.18 0.64
C LEU A 35 8.03 16.95 1.80
N TYR A 36 7.85 18.27 1.80
CA TYR A 36 8.36 19.15 2.86
C TYR A 36 7.78 18.82 4.24
N TYR A 37 6.49 18.48 4.32
CA TYR A 37 5.81 18.16 5.59
C TYR A 37 5.81 16.67 5.94
N HIS A 38 5.82 15.79 4.93
CA HIS A 38 5.57 14.36 5.06
C HIS A 38 6.44 13.56 4.09
N PHE A 39 7.76 13.51 4.36
CA PHE A 39 8.74 12.83 3.51
C PHE A 39 8.31 11.42 3.07
N PHE A 40 7.90 10.57 4.01
CA PHE A 40 7.47 9.20 3.71
C PHE A 40 6.13 9.12 2.98
N GLY A 41 5.26 10.11 3.13
CA GLY A 41 3.95 10.16 2.45
C GLY A 41 4.07 10.35 0.94
N VAL A 42 5.23 10.78 0.44
CA VAL A 42 5.48 11.04 -0.97
C VAL A 42 6.03 9.83 -1.73
N ILE A 43 6.59 8.83 -1.05
CA ILE A 43 7.26 7.70 -1.69
C ILE A 43 6.30 6.96 -2.64
N ILE A 44 5.12 6.59 -2.16
CA ILE A 44 4.17 5.82 -2.98
C ILE A 44 3.59 6.69 -4.11
N PRO A 45 3.11 7.92 -3.87
CA PRO A 45 2.71 8.80 -4.98
C PRO A 45 3.80 9.03 -6.03
N PHE A 46 5.06 9.17 -5.61
CA PHE A 46 6.21 9.28 -6.51
C PHE A 46 6.36 8.04 -7.41
N TYR A 47 6.20 6.83 -6.87
CA TYR A 47 6.14 5.61 -7.69
C TYR A 47 4.97 5.64 -8.68
N GLY A 48 3.81 6.17 -8.27
CA GLY A 48 2.67 6.39 -9.17
C GLY A 48 3.03 7.32 -10.33
N PHE A 49 3.73 8.43 -10.05
CA PHE A 49 4.24 9.31 -11.09
C PHE A 49 5.28 8.65 -11.97
N LEU A 50 6.18 7.85 -11.41
CA LEU A 50 7.15 7.10 -12.20
C LEU A 50 6.45 6.14 -13.17
N LEU A 51 5.43 5.41 -12.72
CA LEU A 51 4.62 4.54 -13.56
C LEU A 51 3.88 5.33 -14.65
N LEU A 52 3.31 6.48 -14.29
CA LEU A 52 2.65 7.37 -15.26
C LEU A 52 3.66 7.93 -16.27
N PHE A 53 4.89 8.20 -15.84
CA PHE A 53 5.97 8.75 -16.66
C PHE A 53 6.48 7.69 -17.64
N LEU A 54 6.59 6.44 -17.21
CA LEU A 54 6.88 5.31 -18.10
C LEU A 54 5.77 5.12 -19.15
N LYS A 55 4.51 5.47 -18.81
CA LYS A 55 3.38 5.47 -19.75
C LYS A 55 3.23 6.79 -20.54
N SER A 56 4.13 7.78 -20.37
CA SER A 56 3.99 9.10 -21.00
C SER A 56 3.93 9.07 -22.53
N GLN A 57 4.62 8.12 -23.17
CA GLN A 57 4.57 7.95 -24.63
C GLN A 57 3.16 7.65 -25.13
N LYS A 58 2.38 6.88 -24.36
CA LYS A 58 0.97 6.62 -24.67
C LYS A 58 0.12 7.89 -24.52
N LEU A 59 0.47 8.78 -23.60
CA LEU A 59 -0.25 10.04 -23.35
C LEU A 59 -0.02 11.08 -24.45
N LEU A 60 1.17 11.09 -25.05
CA LEU A 60 1.53 12.03 -26.13
C LEU A 60 0.69 11.83 -27.40
N GLY A 61 0.25 10.59 -27.67
CA GLY A 61 -0.54 10.26 -28.85
C GLY A 61 -2.04 10.56 -28.73
N VAL A 62 -2.53 11.00 -27.57
CA VAL A 62 -3.97 11.11 -27.33
C VAL A 62 -4.50 12.52 -27.59
N LYS A 63 -5.72 12.54 -28.13
CA LYS A 63 -6.54 13.73 -28.35
C LYS A 63 -6.68 14.58 -27.08
N GLU A 64 -6.85 15.88 -27.31
CA GLU A 64 -7.11 16.87 -26.28
C GLU A 64 -8.47 16.63 -25.62
N ALA A 65 -8.58 16.98 -24.33
CA ALA A 65 -9.88 17.07 -23.67
C ALA A 65 -10.82 18.03 -24.42
N ASN A 66 -12.09 17.65 -24.53
CA ASN A 66 -13.11 18.53 -25.10
C ASN A 66 -13.44 19.69 -24.13
N PHE A 67 -14.16 20.71 -24.61
CA PHE A 67 -14.45 21.90 -23.82
C PHE A 67 -15.20 21.61 -22.50
N VAL A 68 -16.17 20.70 -22.54
CA VAL A 68 -16.95 20.30 -21.36
C VAL A 68 -16.06 19.61 -20.32
N GLN A 69 -15.17 18.71 -20.76
CA GLN A 69 -14.19 18.06 -19.88
C GLN A 69 -13.22 19.07 -19.27
N LYS A 70 -12.76 20.06 -20.04
CA LYS A 70 -11.89 21.13 -19.54
C LYS A 70 -12.58 21.95 -18.45
N ILE A 71 -13.85 22.32 -18.63
CA ILE A 71 -14.63 23.02 -17.59
C ILE A 71 -14.76 22.14 -16.35
N LEU A 72 -15.17 20.88 -16.51
CA LEU A 72 -15.31 19.96 -15.39
C LEU A 72 -13.99 19.78 -14.63
N GLY A 73 -12.89 19.59 -15.37
CA GLY A 73 -11.56 19.48 -14.81
C GLY A 73 -11.14 20.73 -14.04
N LEU A 74 -11.44 21.93 -14.55
CA LEU A 74 -11.19 23.19 -13.86
C LEU A 74 -12.00 23.30 -12.56
N VAL A 75 -13.30 22.94 -12.60
CA VAL A 75 -14.16 22.90 -11.42
C VAL A 75 -13.59 21.94 -10.37
N LEU A 76 -13.07 20.78 -10.77
CA LEU A 76 -12.43 19.84 -9.85
C LEU A 76 -11.10 20.37 -9.30
N VAL A 77 -10.26 21.00 -10.12
CA VAL A 77 -9.00 21.60 -9.65
C VAL A 77 -9.29 22.69 -8.62
N VAL A 78 -10.22 23.59 -8.87
CA VAL A 78 -10.61 24.64 -7.91
C VAL A 78 -11.30 24.04 -6.70
N GLY A 79 -12.24 23.12 -6.91
CA GLY A 79 -12.97 22.41 -5.87
C GLY A 79 -12.06 21.62 -4.92
N SER A 80 -10.92 21.12 -5.43
CA SER A 80 -9.95 20.36 -4.63
C SER A 80 -9.42 21.14 -3.42
N PHE A 81 -9.36 22.47 -3.47
CA PHE A 81 -8.96 23.30 -2.34
C PHE A 81 -10.01 23.33 -1.21
N PHE A 82 -11.27 23.07 -1.55
CA PHE A 82 -12.38 23.10 -0.61
C PHE A 82 -12.73 21.73 -0.02
N VAL A 83 -12.26 20.63 -0.64
CA VAL A 83 -12.50 19.25 -0.16
C VAL A 83 -12.12 19.09 1.32
N TYR A 84 -11.06 19.75 1.76
CA TYR A 84 -10.61 19.72 3.15
C TYR A 84 -11.72 20.12 4.13
N TYR A 85 -12.46 21.20 3.86
CA TYR A 85 -13.48 21.70 4.77
C TYR A 85 -14.66 20.73 4.93
N GLY A 86 -14.97 19.97 3.87
CA GLY A 86 -15.95 18.88 3.95
C GLY A 86 -15.43 17.70 4.76
N VAL A 87 -14.18 17.29 4.53
CA VAL A 87 -13.59 16.10 5.15
C VAL A 87 -13.27 16.31 6.63
N VAL A 88 -12.71 17.48 7.01
CA VAL A 88 -12.29 17.76 8.39
C VAL A 88 -13.45 17.74 9.38
N SER A 89 -14.65 18.09 8.92
CA SER A 89 -15.89 18.05 9.71
C SER A 89 -16.24 16.63 10.17
N VAL A 90 -15.82 15.61 9.42
CA VAL A 90 -16.05 14.20 9.73
C VAL A 90 -14.77 13.56 10.31
N TYR A 91 -13.60 14.05 9.92
CA TYR A 91 -12.30 13.51 10.31
C TYR A 91 -11.34 14.63 10.75
N PRO A 92 -11.36 15.01 12.04
CA PRO A 92 -10.58 16.14 12.56
C PRO A 92 -9.06 16.00 12.41
N GLY A 93 -8.56 14.78 12.24
CA GLY A 93 -7.13 14.49 12.06
C GLY A 93 -6.62 14.61 10.61
N VAL A 94 -7.48 14.99 9.67
CA VAL A 94 -7.07 15.15 8.27
C VAL A 94 -6.27 16.44 8.13
N ALA A 95 -5.04 16.35 7.60
CA ALA A 95 -4.24 17.54 7.34
C ALA A 95 -4.72 18.26 6.06
N PHE A 96 -4.51 19.59 6.03
CA PHE A 96 -4.84 20.43 4.89
C PHE A 96 -4.03 19.99 3.66
N TYR A 97 -4.71 19.85 2.52
CA TYR A 97 -4.11 19.39 1.26
C TYR A 97 -3.47 17.99 1.33
N THR A 98 -4.15 17.05 1.98
CA THR A 98 -3.78 15.63 2.00
C THR A 98 -4.40 14.87 0.81
N ALA A 99 -4.35 13.54 0.89
CA ALA A 99 -4.88 12.56 -0.04
C ALA A 99 -6.10 12.98 -0.87
N ALA A 100 -7.21 13.31 -0.20
CA ALA A 100 -8.48 13.56 -0.88
C ALA A 100 -8.38 14.77 -1.81
N ASN A 101 -7.81 15.88 -1.32
CA ASN A 101 -7.59 17.09 -2.13
C ASN A 101 -6.69 16.78 -3.31
N TYR A 102 -5.57 16.09 -3.08
CA TYR A 102 -4.60 15.80 -4.13
C TYR A 102 -5.15 14.87 -5.21
N VAL A 103 -5.97 13.89 -4.83
CA VAL A 103 -6.66 13.00 -5.75
C VAL A 103 -7.63 13.76 -6.64
N VAL A 104 -8.48 14.59 -6.06
CA VAL A 104 -9.46 15.41 -6.81
C VAL A 104 -8.72 16.39 -7.74
N TYR A 105 -7.62 16.97 -7.25
CA TYR A 105 -6.74 17.84 -8.04
C TYR A 105 -6.16 17.10 -9.26
N LEU A 106 -5.55 15.92 -9.06
CA LEU A 106 -4.97 15.14 -10.15
C LEU A 106 -6.02 14.71 -11.16
N PHE A 107 -7.18 14.26 -10.69
CA PHE A 107 -8.28 13.89 -11.58
C PHE A 107 -8.76 15.10 -12.40
N GLY A 108 -8.86 16.27 -11.77
CA GLY A 108 -9.16 17.53 -12.45
C GLY A 108 -8.13 17.89 -13.53
N LEU A 109 -6.82 17.76 -13.22
CA LEU A 109 -5.76 17.95 -14.21
C LEU A 109 -5.89 16.98 -15.39
N PHE A 110 -6.18 15.70 -15.14
CA PHE A 110 -6.40 14.74 -16.22
C PHE A 110 -7.53 15.18 -17.17
N LEU A 111 -8.65 15.66 -16.63
CA LEU A 111 -9.78 16.15 -17.43
C LEU A 111 -9.50 17.47 -18.17
N ILE A 112 -8.55 18.29 -17.68
CA ILE A 112 -8.11 19.50 -18.39
C ILE A 112 -7.24 19.14 -19.59
N PHE A 113 -6.33 18.18 -19.42
CA PHE A 113 -5.24 17.93 -20.37
C PHE A 113 -5.49 16.76 -21.34
N PHE A 114 -6.36 15.82 -21.00
CA PHE A 114 -6.53 14.57 -21.74
C PHE A 114 -8.00 14.18 -21.89
N GLU A 115 -8.36 13.53 -23.00
CA GLU A 115 -9.68 12.89 -23.12
C GLU A 115 -9.90 11.85 -22.01
N PHE A 116 -11.15 11.68 -21.59
CA PHE A 116 -11.55 10.73 -20.56
C PHE A 116 -11.08 9.27 -20.82
N SER A 117 -10.93 8.88 -22.09
CA SER A 117 -10.42 7.57 -22.50
C SER A 117 -9.01 7.28 -21.93
N VAL A 118 -8.19 8.32 -21.73
CA VAL A 118 -6.82 8.24 -21.20
C VAL A 118 -6.78 7.83 -19.74
N LEU A 119 -7.83 8.10 -18.97
CA LEU A 119 -7.90 7.70 -17.56
C LEU A 119 -7.78 6.18 -17.39
N LYS A 120 -8.15 5.38 -18.41
CA LYS A 120 -7.95 3.93 -18.40
C LYS A 120 -6.46 3.56 -18.38
N GLU A 121 -5.64 4.23 -19.18
CA GLU A 121 -4.19 4.00 -19.24
C GLU A 121 -3.47 4.52 -17.97
N ALA A 122 -3.99 5.61 -17.41
CA ALA A 122 -3.51 6.21 -16.16
C ALA A 122 -4.13 5.57 -14.89
N PHE A 123 -4.99 4.56 -15.02
CA PHE A 123 -5.71 3.99 -13.87
C PHE A 123 -4.75 3.46 -12.80
N ALA A 124 -3.80 2.59 -13.16
CA ALA A 124 -2.86 2.01 -12.21
C ALA A 124 -2.04 3.07 -11.43
N PRO A 125 -1.38 4.05 -12.07
CA PRO A 125 -0.64 5.07 -11.33
C PRO A 125 -1.55 5.98 -10.51
N LEU A 126 -2.72 6.37 -11.03
CA LEU A 126 -3.70 7.16 -10.28
C LEU A 126 -4.21 6.39 -9.07
N PHE A 127 -4.60 5.14 -9.24
CA PHE A 127 -5.05 4.26 -8.16
C PHE A 127 -3.99 4.13 -7.07
N LEU A 128 -2.73 3.96 -7.44
CA LEU A 128 -1.62 3.85 -6.49
C LEU A 128 -1.43 5.16 -5.69
N ILE A 129 -1.51 6.32 -6.33
CA ILE A 129 -1.48 7.62 -5.64
C ILE A 129 -2.70 7.76 -4.70
N VAL A 130 -3.90 7.49 -5.21
CA VAL A 130 -5.17 7.62 -4.48
C VAL A 130 -5.19 6.72 -3.25
N ALA A 131 -4.90 5.45 -3.44
CA ALA A 131 -5.07 4.45 -2.42
C ALA A 131 -3.98 4.57 -1.35
N ALA A 132 -2.76 4.94 -1.74
CA ALA A 132 -1.69 5.17 -0.77
C ALA A 132 -1.94 6.40 0.09
N THR A 133 -2.46 7.46 -0.50
CA THR A 133 -2.77 8.67 0.25
C THR A 133 -4.00 8.46 1.13
N SER A 134 -5.00 7.69 0.69
CA SER A 134 -6.20 7.38 1.48
C SER A 134 -6.02 6.26 2.52
N SER A 135 -4.88 5.56 2.57
CA SER A 135 -4.73 4.39 3.44
C SER A 135 -4.85 4.70 4.93
N SER A 136 -4.40 5.89 5.37
CA SER A 136 -4.56 6.33 6.77
C SER A 136 -6.03 6.52 7.12
N PHE A 137 -6.78 7.18 6.24
CA PHE A 137 -8.22 7.37 6.37
C PHE A 137 -8.95 6.02 6.44
N ILE A 138 -8.64 5.10 5.50
CA ILE A 138 -9.25 3.78 5.47
C ILE A 138 -8.91 2.99 6.72
N SER A 139 -7.68 3.08 7.23
CA SER A 139 -7.27 2.43 8.49
C SER A 139 -8.12 2.89 9.68
N VAL A 140 -8.34 4.21 9.82
CA VAL A 140 -9.20 4.77 10.88
C VAL A 140 -10.64 4.33 10.71
N TRP A 141 -11.16 4.36 9.48
CA TRP A 141 -12.51 3.88 9.17
C TRP A 141 -12.69 2.38 9.47
N LEU A 142 -11.64 1.57 9.29
CA LEU A 142 -11.65 0.14 9.60
C LEU A 142 -11.57 -0.17 11.10
N LYS A 143 -11.15 0.78 11.94
CA LYS A 143 -10.99 0.59 13.39
C LYS A 143 -12.21 -0.07 14.06
N PRO A 144 -13.45 0.45 13.94
CA PRO A 144 -14.61 -0.18 14.59
C PRO A 144 -14.87 -1.61 14.13
N PHE A 145 -14.52 -1.96 12.88
CA PHE A 145 -14.72 -3.29 12.33
C PHE A 145 -13.62 -4.27 12.74
N LEU A 146 -12.39 -3.79 12.91
CA LEU A 146 -11.22 -4.61 13.23
C LEU A 146 -10.95 -4.73 14.74
N SER A 147 -11.38 -3.75 15.54
CA SER A 147 -11.15 -3.76 17.00
C SER A 147 -11.68 -5.01 17.70
N PRO A 148 -12.87 -5.58 17.35
CA PRO A 148 -13.35 -6.81 17.97
C PRO A 148 -12.40 -8.00 17.77
N PHE A 149 -11.72 -8.08 16.63
CA PHE A 149 -10.77 -9.16 16.33
C PHE A 149 -9.44 -9.04 17.06
N ALA A 150 -9.16 -7.91 17.72
CA ALA A 150 -7.95 -7.76 18.53
C ALA A 150 -7.91 -8.79 19.68
N ASN A 151 -9.08 -9.18 20.19
CA ASN A 151 -9.20 -10.22 21.21
C ASN A 151 -8.78 -11.60 20.68
N ASP A 152 -9.36 -12.02 19.56
CA ASP A 152 -9.02 -13.31 18.94
C ASP A 152 -7.53 -13.36 18.59
N PHE A 153 -7.00 -12.23 18.08
CA PHE A 153 -5.60 -12.09 17.76
C PHE A 153 -4.71 -12.22 19.02
N ALA A 154 -5.07 -11.59 20.13
CA ALA A 154 -4.35 -11.73 21.40
C ALA A 154 -4.34 -13.18 21.90
N HIS A 155 -5.47 -13.90 21.81
CA HIS A 155 -5.54 -15.30 22.18
C HIS A 155 -4.67 -16.21 21.29
N ILE A 156 -4.61 -15.94 19.98
CA ILE A 156 -3.70 -16.65 19.08
C ILE A 156 -2.24 -16.45 19.53
N ILE A 157 -1.83 -15.22 19.80
CA ILE A 157 -0.46 -14.92 20.25
C ILE A 157 -0.17 -15.58 21.61
N MET A 158 -1.09 -15.47 22.58
CA MET A 158 -0.96 -16.12 23.88
C MET A 158 -0.77 -17.64 23.75
N ASN A 159 -1.56 -18.29 22.89
CA ASN A 159 -1.45 -19.74 22.67
C ASN A 159 -0.11 -20.12 22.03
N ILE A 160 0.41 -19.29 21.10
CA ILE A 160 1.74 -19.50 20.51
C ILE A 160 2.83 -19.37 21.58
N LEU A 161 2.77 -18.34 22.44
CA LEU A 161 3.74 -18.12 23.52
C LEU A 161 3.72 -19.28 24.53
N ARG A 162 2.54 -19.75 24.92
CA ARG A 162 2.40 -20.92 25.80
C ARG A 162 2.94 -22.19 25.16
N ALA A 163 2.72 -22.38 23.85
CA ALA A 163 3.25 -23.55 23.13
C ALA A 163 4.78 -23.59 23.09
N VAL A 164 5.46 -22.44 23.20
CA VAL A 164 6.93 -22.36 23.31
C VAL A 164 7.43 -22.29 24.76
N GLY A 165 6.56 -22.51 25.75
CA GLY A 165 6.92 -22.60 27.17
C GLY A 165 6.94 -21.26 27.92
N ILE A 166 6.42 -20.19 27.34
CA ILE A 166 6.32 -18.89 28.01
C ILE A 166 4.94 -18.78 28.68
N ASP A 167 4.93 -18.59 30.00
CA ASP A 167 3.69 -18.32 30.73
C ASP A 167 3.18 -16.92 30.37
N ALA A 168 2.16 -16.89 29.52
CA ALA A 168 1.49 -15.69 29.06
C ALA A 168 0.05 -15.67 29.56
N ASN A 169 -0.39 -14.50 30.02
CA ASN A 169 -1.75 -14.28 30.50
C ASN A 169 -2.37 -13.08 29.78
N THR A 170 -3.70 -13.09 29.65
CA THR A 170 -4.43 -11.98 29.04
C THR A 170 -5.51 -11.51 30.00
N TYR A 171 -5.59 -10.21 30.23
CA TYR A 171 -6.68 -9.55 30.95
C TYR A 171 -7.20 -8.37 30.13
N PHE A 172 -8.29 -7.73 30.58
CA PHE A 172 -8.94 -6.67 29.82
C PHE A 172 -8.95 -5.35 30.58
N ILE A 173 -8.63 -4.26 29.89
CA ILE A 173 -8.89 -2.89 30.34
C ILE A 173 -9.95 -2.30 29.40
N GLY A 174 -11.19 -2.24 29.87
CA GLY A 174 -12.34 -1.98 29.01
C GLY A 174 -12.47 -3.08 27.94
N ASN A 175 -12.47 -2.69 26.66
CA ASN A 175 -12.53 -3.62 25.53
C ASN A 175 -11.16 -3.95 24.92
N THR A 176 -10.06 -3.54 25.56
CA THR A 176 -8.70 -3.75 25.05
C THR A 176 -8.07 -4.95 25.75
N PRO A 177 -7.68 -6.01 25.03
CA PRO A 177 -6.92 -7.11 25.61
C PRO A 177 -5.50 -6.66 25.91
N ILE A 178 -5.03 -6.92 27.12
CA ILE A 178 -3.66 -6.71 27.56
C ILE A 178 -3.03 -8.07 27.78
N LEU A 179 -1.96 -8.38 27.04
CA LEU A 179 -1.17 -9.58 27.22
C LEU A 179 0.01 -9.27 28.15
N THR A 180 0.19 -10.09 29.18
CA THR A 180 1.31 -10.01 30.12
C THR A 180 2.18 -11.26 30.07
N ILE A 181 3.48 -11.04 30.17
CA ILE A 181 4.50 -12.08 30.31
C ILE A 181 5.49 -11.67 31.40
N SER A 182 6.06 -12.66 32.09
CA SER A 182 7.23 -12.45 32.94
C SER A 182 8.49 -12.65 32.11
N SER A 183 9.31 -11.63 31.96
CA SER A 183 10.60 -11.75 31.27
C SER A 183 11.57 -12.63 32.07
N LEU A 184 12.67 -13.06 31.45
CA LEU A 184 13.73 -13.81 32.14
C LEU A 184 14.38 -13.04 33.29
N SER A 185 14.33 -11.71 33.25
CA SER A 185 14.82 -10.86 34.34
C SER A 185 13.89 -10.80 35.55
N GLY A 186 12.67 -11.36 35.44
CA GLY A 186 11.61 -11.25 36.43
C GLY A 186 10.72 -10.01 36.26
N GLU A 187 11.07 -9.08 35.37
CA GLU A 187 10.23 -7.93 35.05
C GLU A 187 8.97 -8.35 34.29
N MET A 188 7.82 -7.80 34.70
CA MET A 188 6.55 -7.99 34.01
C MET A 188 6.47 -7.08 32.79
N VAL A 189 6.36 -7.68 31.61
CA VAL A 189 6.12 -6.95 30.36
C VAL A 189 4.66 -7.10 29.96
N SER A 190 4.05 -5.99 29.52
CA SER A 190 2.66 -5.94 29.10
C SER A 190 2.53 -5.26 27.74
N GLY A 191 1.64 -5.77 26.89
CA GLY A 191 1.34 -5.18 25.59
C GLY A 191 -0.17 -5.12 25.36
N ALA A 192 -0.65 -3.92 25.03
CA ALA A 192 -2.05 -3.72 24.63
C ALA A 192 -2.25 -4.14 23.17
N PHE A 193 -3.24 -5.00 22.94
CA PHE A 193 -3.62 -5.43 21.61
C PHE A 193 -4.64 -4.45 21.01
N VAL A 194 -4.17 -3.70 20.04
CA VAL A 194 -5.00 -2.78 19.24
C VAL A 194 -5.16 -3.30 17.81
N TYR A 195 -6.09 -2.76 17.04
CA TYR A 195 -6.38 -3.23 15.68
C TYR A 195 -5.17 -3.12 14.73
N GLU A 196 -4.21 -2.25 15.04
CA GLU A 196 -2.94 -2.13 14.32
C GLU A 196 -2.07 -3.39 14.45
N CYS A 197 -2.18 -4.13 15.55
CA CYS A 197 -1.44 -5.39 15.77
C CYS A 197 -1.88 -6.50 14.79
N ILE A 198 -3.14 -6.44 14.33
CA ILE A 198 -3.70 -7.34 13.31
C ILE A 198 -3.04 -7.08 11.94
N GLY A 199 -2.40 -5.92 11.77
CA GLY A 199 -1.64 -5.59 10.57
C GLY A 199 -2.38 -4.79 9.53
N VAL A 200 -3.41 -4.03 9.92
CA VAL A 200 -4.26 -3.24 8.99
C VAL A 200 -3.46 -2.43 7.98
N TYR A 201 -2.40 -1.74 8.40
CA TYR A 201 -1.57 -0.93 7.50
C TYR A 201 -0.85 -1.78 6.46
N SER A 202 -0.24 -2.89 6.88
CA SER A 202 0.45 -3.81 5.95
C SER A 202 -0.53 -4.47 4.98
N ALA A 203 -1.73 -4.84 5.45
CA ALA A 203 -2.79 -5.40 4.62
C ALA A 203 -3.31 -4.39 3.59
N LEU A 204 -3.47 -3.11 3.97
CA LEU A 204 -3.86 -2.04 3.05
C LEU A 204 -2.79 -1.81 1.98
N VAL A 205 -1.52 -1.63 2.37
CA VAL A 205 -0.42 -1.44 1.42
C VAL A 205 -0.32 -2.63 0.46
N PHE A 206 -0.39 -3.85 0.98
CA PHE A 206 -0.40 -5.05 0.15
C PHE A 206 -1.59 -5.08 -0.81
N SER A 207 -2.78 -4.76 -0.34
CA SER A 207 -4.01 -4.73 -1.17
C SER A 207 -3.90 -3.71 -2.30
N ILE A 208 -3.28 -2.56 -2.06
CA ILE A 208 -3.04 -1.54 -3.09
C ILE A 208 -2.14 -2.09 -4.19
N ILE A 209 -1.00 -2.67 -3.80
CA ILE A 209 -0.05 -3.27 -4.74
C ILE A 209 -0.71 -4.42 -5.51
N LEU A 210 -1.45 -5.25 -4.81
CA LEU A 210 -2.18 -6.38 -5.38
C LEU A 210 -3.18 -5.90 -6.42
N VAL A 211 -4.03 -4.91 -6.14
CA VAL A 211 -5.00 -4.38 -7.12
C VAL A 211 -4.29 -3.89 -8.39
N VAL A 212 -3.17 -3.18 -8.26
CA VAL A 212 -2.38 -2.73 -9.43
C VAL A 212 -1.90 -3.91 -10.26
N ILE A 213 -1.33 -4.93 -9.61
CA ILE A 213 -0.83 -6.13 -10.30
C ILE A 213 -1.96 -6.89 -10.99
N LEU A 214 -3.08 -7.09 -10.30
CA LEU A 214 -4.21 -7.82 -10.85
C LEU A 214 -4.89 -7.06 -11.98
N PHE A 215 -4.86 -5.73 -11.97
CA PHE A 215 -5.42 -4.93 -13.05
C PHE A 215 -4.55 -4.99 -14.32
N GLU A 216 -3.22 -4.95 -14.15
CA GLU A 216 -2.26 -4.99 -15.26
C GLU A 216 -2.01 -6.43 -15.80
N ASP A 217 -2.33 -7.46 -15.01
CA ASP A 217 -2.12 -8.84 -15.44
C ASP A 217 -3.25 -9.33 -16.39
N PRO A 218 -2.93 -9.82 -17.61
CA PRO A 218 -3.92 -10.41 -18.51
C PRO A 218 -4.45 -11.80 -18.08
N SER A 219 -4.02 -12.32 -16.93
CA SER A 219 -4.47 -13.62 -16.44
C SER A 219 -5.98 -13.66 -16.14
N ASP A 220 -6.52 -14.86 -16.12
CA ASP A 220 -7.91 -15.17 -15.82
C ASP A 220 -8.28 -14.91 -14.34
N LEU A 221 -9.55 -14.56 -14.11
CA LEU A 221 -10.07 -14.14 -12.80
C LEU A 221 -9.81 -15.16 -11.69
N LYS A 222 -9.84 -16.46 -12.01
CA LYS A 222 -9.58 -17.53 -11.02
C LYS A 222 -8.17 -17.45 -10.45
N VAL A 223 -7.17 -17.23 -11.30
CA VAL A 223 -5.78 -17.06 -10.89
C VAL A 223 -5.67 -15.80 -10.03
N LYS A 224 -6.28 -14.70 -10.46
CA LYS A 224 -6.27 -13.43 -9.72
C LYS A 224 -6.81 -13.62 -8.30
N VAL A 225 -8.01 -14.19 -8.16
CA VAL A 225 -8.64 -14.45 -6.85
C VAL A 225 -7.80 -15.38 -5.98
N ALA A 226 -7.27 -16.47 -6.54
CA ALA A 226 -6.45 -17.40 -5.78
C ALA A 226 -5.20 -16.73 -5.18
N TYR A 227 -4.48 -15.94 -5.99
CA TYR A 227 -3.30 -15.21 -5.52
C TYR A 227 -3.67 -14.06 -4.58
N SER A 228 -4.83 -13.41 -4.74
CA SER A 228 -5.32 -12.44 -3.77
C SER A 228 -5.51 -13.06 -2.38
N ILE A 229 -6.19 -14.20 -2.32
CA ILE A 229 -6.45 -14.93 -1.08
C ILE A 229 -5.12 -15.29 -0.42
N VAL A 230 -4.21 -15.95 -1.15
CA VAL A 230 -2.88 -16.33 -0.62
C VAL A 230 -2.10 -15.10 -0.14
N GLY A 231 -2.14 -14.01 -0.90
CA GLY A 231 -1.45 -12.77 -0.57
C GLY A 231 -1.93 -12.12 0.73
N VAL A 232 -3.26 -12.00 0.88
CA VAL A 232 -3.89 -11.41 2.07
C VAL A 232 -3.67 -12.30 3.29
N PHE A 233 -3.90 -13.62 3.18
CA PHE A 233 -3.66 -14.56 4.27
C PHE A 233 -2.21 -14.60 4.71
N GLY A 234 -1.26 -14.55 3.77
CA GLY A 234 0.16 -14.50 4.13
C GLY A 234 0.55 -13.20 4.81
N THR A 235 -0.04 -12.06 4.43
CA THR A 235 0.14 -10.79 5.14
C THR A 235 -0.38 -10.88 6.58
N PHE A 236 -1.54 -11.50 6.80
CA PHE A 236 -2.07 -11.75 8.13
C PHE A 236 -1.15 -12.68 8.96
N ALA A 237 -0.70 -13.79 8.37
CA ALA A 237 0.23 -14.72 9.03
C ALA A 237 1.56 -14.06 9.45
N LEU A 238 2.06 -13.10 8.65
CA LEU A 238 3.26 -12.34 9.01
C LEU A 238 3.03 -11.38 10.16
N ASN A 239 1.83 -10.85 10.32
CA ASN A 239 1.52 -10.02 11.48
C ASN A 239 1.45 -10.87 12.76
N ILE A 240 0.95 -12.11 12.67
CA ILE A 240 1.07 -13.08 13.77
C ILE A 240 2.55 -13.28 14.12
N LEU A 241 3.38 -13.63 13.13
CA LEU A 241 4.82 -13.82 13.32
C LEU A 241 5.49 -12.56 13.90
N ARG A 242 5.15 -11.37 13.39
CA ARG A 242 5.67 -10.08 13.84
C ARG A 242 5.41 -9.89 15.33
N VAL A 243 4.17 -10.04 15.77
CA VAL A 243 3.79 -9.84 17.18
C VAL A 243 4.38 -10.92 18.07
N THR A 244 4.44 -12.17 17.61
CA THR A 244 5.16 -13.23 18.33
C THR A 244 6.63 -12.88 18.53
N VAL A 245 7.35 -12.44 17.50
CA VAL A 245 8.76 -12.06 17.60
C VAL A 245 8.98 -10.89 18.57
N ILE A 246 8.05 -9.93 18.61
CA ILE A 246 8.10 -8.82 19.58
C ILE A 246 8.03 -9.36 21.01
N PHE A 247 7.03 -10.18 21.34
CA PHE A 247 6.89 -10.73 22.70
C PHE A 247 8.00 -11.73 23.06
N LEU A 248 8.53 -12.48 22.10
CA LEU A 248 9.73 -13.29 22.34
C LEU A 248 10.93 -12.40 22.68
N THR A 249 11.07 -11.27 22.00
CA THR A 249 12.14 -10.32 22.30
C THR A 249 11.94 -9.69 23.68
N ASP A 250 10.72 -9.28 24.02
CA ASP A 250 10.36 -8.77 25.35
C ASP A 250 10.71 -9.80 26.45
N TYR A 251 10.43 -11.07 26.21
CA TYR A 251 10.72 -12.16 27.14
C TYR A 251 12.22 -12.33 27.40
N PHE A 252 13.04 -12.37 26.34
CA PHE A 252 14.48 -12.65 26.43
C PHE A 252 15.34 -11.43 26.75
N TYR A 253 14.94 -10.25 26.27
CA TYR A 253 15.78 -9.05 26.26
C TYR A 253 15.13 -7.83 26.91
N GLY A 254 13.88 -7.95 27.39
CA GLY A 254 13.16 -6.86 28.05
C GLY A 254 12.43 -5.91 27.10
N ALA A 255 11.57 -5.07 27.68
CA ALA A 255 10.61 -4.23 26.96
C ALA A 255 11.26 -3.18 26.04
N GLU A 256 12.45 -2.68 26.40
CA GLU A 256 13.15 -1.69 25.59
C GLU A 256 13.57 -2.27 24.22
N VAL A 257 14.16 -3.48 24.24
CA VAL A 257 14.61 -4.16 23.02
C VAL A 257 13.41 -4.63 22.20
N GLY A 258 12.36 -5.15 22.83
CA GLY A 258 11.13 -5.51 22.12
C GLY A 258 10.43 -4.29 21.50
N GLY A 259 10.46 -3.14 22.16
CA GLY A 259 10.03 -1.85 21.60
C GLY A 259 10.80 -1.47 20.34
N PHE A 260 12.14 -1.58 20.35
CA PHE A 260 12.95 -1.36 19.15
C PHE A 260 12.59 -2.34 18.01
N ILE A 261 12.49 -3.64 18.33
CA ILE A 261 12.10 -4.66 17.37
C ILE A 261 10.70 -4.40 16.80
N HIS A 262 9.75 -3.92 17.60
CA HIS A 262 8.41 -3.57 17.16
C HIS A 262 8.39 -2.55 16.01
N TYR A 263 9.30 -1.58 16.03
CA TYR A 263 9.46 -0.59 14.96
C TYR A 263 10.09 -1.17 13.69
N VAL A 264 11.01 -2.12 13.79
CA VAL A 264 11.83 -2.57 12.65
C VAL A 264 11.29 -3.85 12.00
N ILE A 265 10.88 -4.84 12.79
CA ILE A 265 10.59 -6.19 12.29
C ILE A 265 9.39 -6.23 11.35
N GLY A 266 8.41 -5.34 11.55
CA GLY A 266 7.25 -5.21 10.67
C GLY A 266 7.66 -4.88 9.23
N TYR A 267 8.58 -3.93 9.04
CA TYR A 267 9.06 -3.54 7.71
C TYR A 267 9.85 -4.68 7.07
N ILE A 268 10.76 -5.31 7.81
CA ILE A 268 11.59 -6.41 7.28
C ILE A 268 10.71 -7.57 6.81
N LEU A 269 9.81 -8.07 7.67
CA LEU A 269 8.93 -9.19 7.34
C LEU A 269 8.02 -8.88 6.16
N PHE A 270 7.46 -7.67 6.13
CA PHE A 270 6.60 -7.22 5.04
C PHE A 270 7.35 -7.14 3.71
N THR A 271 8.56 -6.59 3.69
CA THR A 271 9.38 -6.51 2.48
C THR A 271 9.78 -7.90 1.97
N ILE A 272 10.22 -8.80 2.85
CA ILE A 272 10.56 -10.19 2.49
C ILE A 272 9.35 -10.88 1.85
N TRP A 273 8.18 -10.73 2.46
CA TRP A 273 6.95 -11.30 1.93
C TRP A 273 6.55 -10.72 0.60
N LEU A 274 6.63 -9.41 0.44
CA LEU A 274 6.32 -8.75 -0.82
C LEU A 274 7.22 -9.29 -1.94
N VAL A 275 8.53 -9.37 -1.70
CA VAL A 275 9.49 -9.94 -2.68
C VAL A 275 9.13 -11.40 -2.99
N PHE A 276 8.88 -12.22 -1.97
CA PHE A 276 8.53 -13.63 -2.15
C PHE A 276 7.22 -13.78 -2.94
N PHE A 277 6.18 -13.04 -2.57
CA PHE A 277 4.87 -13.05 -3.22
C PHE A 277 4.97 -12.63 -4.68
N LEU A 278 5.64 -11.51 -4.96
CA LEU A 278 5.83 -11.01 -6.33
C LEU A 278 6.64 -11.99 -7.18
N TYR A 279 7.68 -12.58 -6.60
CA TYR A 279 8.47 -13.61 -7.27
C TYR A 279 7.61 -14.84 -7.60
N ALA A 280 6.87 -15.37 -6.62
CA ALA A 280 5.96 -16.50 -6.82
C ALA A 280 4.89 -16.19 -7.88
N TYR A 281 4.30 -14.99 -7.81
CA TYR A 281 3.31 -14.50 -8.78
C TYR A 281 3.89 -14.41 -10.20
N SER A 282 5.12 -13.89 -10.35
CA SER A 282 5.80 -13.77 -11.64
C SER A 282 6.10 -15.15 -12.27
N LYS A 283 6.40 -16.15 -11.44
CA LYS A 283 6.71 -17.53 -11.86
C LYS A 283 5.49 -18.45 -11.88
N ARG A 284 4.27 -17.92 -11.71
CA ARG A 284 3.02 -18.70 -11.58
C ARG A 284 2.82 -19.73 -12.71
N LYS A 285 3.11 -19.38 -13.97
CA LYS A 285 2.96 -20.29 -15.12
C LYS A 285 3.91 -21.49 -15.01
N THR A 286 5.16 -21.26 -14.63
CA THR A 286 6.16 -22.32 -14.42
C THR A 286 5.78 -23.22 -13.25
N VAL A 287 5.27 -22.64 -12.15
CA VAL A 287 4.79 -23.39 -10.98
C VAL A 287 3.58 -24.25 -11.34
N GLN A 288 2.59 -23.68 -12.03
CA GLN A 288 1.41 -24.39 -12.51
C GLN A 288 1.81 -25.56 -13.42
N ALA A 289 2.69 -25.34 -14.41
CA ALA A 289 3.17 -26.40 -15.29
C ALA A 289 3.83 -27.56 -14.52
N LYS A 290 4.65 -27.24 -13.51
CA LYS A 290 5.27 -28.26 -12.63
C LYS A 290 4.22 -29.05 -11.85
N ILE A 291 3.25 -28.37 -11.23
CA ILE A 291 2.16 -29.01 -10.48
C ILE A 291 1.33 -29.94 -11.37
N THR A 292 0.93 -29.47 -12.55
CA THR A 292 0.17 -30.29 -13.50
C THR A 292 0.97 -31.53 -13.94
N SER A 293 2.27 -31.37 -14.22
CA SER A 293 3.13 -32.50 -14.59
C SER A 293 3.27 -33.53 -13.46
N PHE A 294 3.31 -33.08 -12.21
CA PHE A 294 3.39 -33.94 -11.04
C PHE A 294 2.10 -34.74 -10.84
N TRP A 295 0.93 -34.10 -10.94
CA TRP A 295 -0.37 -34.79 -10.86
C TRP A 295 -0.58 -35.80 -11.98
N GLN A 296 -0.14 -35.49 -13.20
CA GLN A 296 -0.16 -36.44 -14.31
C GLN A 296 0.68 -37.68 -14.04
N ARG A 297 1.86 -37.52 -13.40
CA ARG A 297 2.70 -38.66 -12.99
C ARG A 297 2.03 -39.52 -11.91
N ILE A 298 1.39 -38.90 -10.92
CA ILE A 298 0.65 -39.64 -9.88
C ILE A 298 -0.51 -40.42 -10.49
N ARG A 299 -1.29 -39.82 -11.39
CA ARG A 299 -2.43 -40.48 -12.04
C ARG A 299 -2.00 -41.69 -12.88
N LYS A 300 -0.85 -41.59 -13.57
CA LYS A 300 -0.28 -42.71 -14.34
C LYS A 300 0.20 -43.88 -13.49
N ARG A 301 0.56 -43.66 -12.22
CA ARG A 301 1.00 -44.74 -11.31
C ARG A 301 -0.15 -45.54 -10.69
N LYS A 302 -1.38 -45.04 -10.78
CA LYS A 302 -2.57 -45.70 -10.23
C LYS A 302 -3.35 -46.52 -11.27
N MET A 303 -2.94 -46.49 -12.53
CA MET A 303 -3.45 -47.32 -13.62
C MET A 303 -2.42 -48.41 -13.90
#